data_AF-A0A4Y2TV04-F1
#
_entry.id   AF-A0A4Y2TV04-F1
#
_cell.length_a   1.000
_cell.length_b   1.000
_cell.length_c   1.000
_cell.angle_alpha   90.00
_cell.angle_beta   90.00
_cell.angle_gamma   90.00
#
_symmetry.space_group_name_H-M   'P 1'
#
loop_
_entity.id
_entity.type
_entity.pdbx_description
1 polymer ?
#
loop_
_entity_poly.entity_id
_entity_poly.type
_entity_poly.pdbx_seq_one_letter_code
_entity_poly.pdbx_strand_id
1 'polypeptide(L)'
;MEDEKDDDDDVDGFCEETNTLFQFYGCFFHGCYICFDRDDINPVSKILMWVLLKKTKERTSKIGCLGFNLKEIWEHEYRRMKERDASFRDFCSKLDIVERLNPHDAFYGGRTNATKLFYEGEVHRFH
;
A
#
# COMPACT_ATOMS: atom_id res chain seq x y z
N MET A 1 -25.06 7.74 -18.90
CA MET A 1 -24.76 7.10 -17.61
C MET A 1 -23.32 6.69 -17.75
N GLU A 2 -22.44 7.53 -17.23
CA GLU A 2 -21.02 7.21 -17.21
C GLU A 2 -20.86 6.13 -16.15
N ASP A 3 -20.42 4.95 -16.57
CA ASP A 3 -20.00 3.89 -15.66
C ASP A 3 -18.75 4.44 -14.93
N GLU A 4 -18.95 5.07 -13.77
CA GLU A 4 -17.89 5.28 -12.81
C GLU A 4 -17.38 3.89 -12.43
N LYS A 5 -16.25 3.48 -13.04
CA LYS A 5 -15.49 2.34 -12.53
C LYS A 5 -15.09 2.71 -11.11
N ASP A 6 -15.78 2.15 -10.13
CA ASP A 6 -15.26 2.08 -8.78
C ASP A 6 -13.92 1.35 -8.89
N ASP A 7 -12.80 2.00 -8.51
CA ASP A 7 -11.47 1.37 -8.38
C ASP A 7 -11.45 0.17 -7.38
N ASP A 8 -12.62 -0.19 -6.86
CA ASP A 8 -12.90 -1.26 -5.90
C ASP A 8 -13.38 -2.56 -6.58
N ASP A 9 -13.04 -2.78 -7.85
CA ASP A 9 -13.24 -4.08 -8.54
C ASP A 9 -11.95 -4.93 -8.59
N ASP A 10 -10.77 -4.35 -8.32
CA ASP A 10 -9.46 -5.02 -8.41
C ASP A 10 -9.11 -5.85 -7.17
N VAL A 11 -8.64 -7.08 -7.35
CA VAL A 11 -8.18 -7.98 -6.26
C VAL A 11 -6.65 -7.95 -6.11
N ASP A 12 -6.13 -8.26 -4.92
CA ASP A 12 -4.68 -8.24 -4.67
C ASP A 12 -3.93 -9.42 -5.30
N GLY A 13 -4.62 -10.53 -5.56
CA GLY A 13 -4.02 -11.68 -6.23
C GLY A 13 -5.04 -12.70 -6.71
N PHE A 14 -4.68 -13.42 -7.77
CA PHE A 14 -5.47 -14.53 -8.31
C PHE A 14 -4.55 -15.71 -8.65
N CYS A 15 -4.95 -16.91 -8.21
CA CYS A 15 -4.34 -18.17 -8.59
C CYS A 15 -5.35 -18.99 -9.40
N GLU A 16 -5.08 -19.13 -10.70
CA GLU A 16 -5.96 -19.84 -11.63
C GLU A 16 -6.07 -21.33 -11.30
N GLU A 17 -4.95 -21.98 -10.97
CA GLU A 17 -4.88 -23.42 -10.68
C GLU A 17 -5.84 -23.84 -9.56
N THR A 18 -5.96 -23.02 -8.52
CA THR A 18 -6.81 -23.29 -7.36
C THR A 18 -8.10 -22.47 -7.36
N ASN A 19 -8.37 -21.74 -8.46
CA ASN A 19 -9.46 -20.76 -8.58
C ASN A 19 -9.59 -19.87 -7.33
N THR A 20 -8.45 -19.38 -6.82
CA THR A 20 -8.35 -18.71 -5.52
C THR A 20 -8.06 -17.23 -5.70
N LEU A 21 -8.89 -16.39 -5.09
CA LEU A 21 -8.66 -14.95 -4.98
C LEU A 21 -8.05 -14.64 -3.62
N PHE A 22 -7.05 -13.77 -3.62
CA PHE A 22 -6.39 -13.28 -2.41
C PHE A 22 -6.72 -11.81 -2.21
N GLN A 23 -7.09 -11.46 -0.99
CA GLN A 23 -7.37 -10.07 -0.62
C GLN A 23 -6.69 -9.72 0.71
N PHE A 24 -6.04 -8.57 0.73
CA PHE A 24 -5.39 -7.98 1.87
C PHE A 24 -6.12 -6.70 2.29
N TYR A 25 -6.64 -6.69 3.52
CA TYR A 25 -7.36 -5.53 4.04
C TYR A 25 -6.47 -4.65 4.90
N GLY A 26 -5.99 -3.56 4.31
CA GLY A 26 -5.40 -2.44 5.05
C GLY A 26 -6.42 -1.90 6.06
N CYS A 27 -6.14 -2.03 7.36
CA CYS A 27 -7.10 -1.78 8.43
C CYS A 27 -7.66 -0.35 8.40
N PHE A 28 -6.79 0.61 8.09
CA PHE A 28 -7.13 2.03 7.99
C PHE A 28 -8.09 2.33 6.83
N PHE A 29 -7.86 1.72 5.66
CA PHE A 29 -8.63 1.99 4.45
C PHE A 29 -9.94 1.17 4.39
N HIS A 30 -9.99 0.03 5.07
CA HIS A 30 -11.12 -0.91 5.04
C HIS A 30 -11.95 -0.92 6.33
N GLY A 31 -11.71 0.02 7.25
CA GLY A 31 -12.55 0.21 8.43
C GLY A 31 -12.50 -0.94 9.43
N CYS A 32 -11.31 -1.46 9.76
CA CYS A 32 -11.19 -2.60 10.66
C CYS A 32 -11.78 -2.29 12.05
N TYR A 33 -12.85 -3.00 12.45
CA TYR A 33 -13.53 -2.81 13.74
C TYR A 33 -12.68 -3.20 14.97
N ILE A 34 -11.57 -3.90 14.76
CA ILE A 34 -10.62 -4.26 15.83
C ILE A 34 -9.63 -3.13 16.08
N CYS A 35 -9.25 -2.40 15.03
CA CYS A 35 -8.18 -1.40 15.10
C CYS A 35 -8.68 0.03 15.28
N PHE A 36 -9.95 0.30 14.95
CA PHE A 36 -10.54 1.64 14.99
C PHE A 36 -11.94 1.61 15.58
N ASP A 37 -12.34 2.71 16.21
CA ASP A 37 -13.71 2.86 16.70
C ASP A 37 -14.65 3.06 15.51
N ARG A 38 -15.87 2.50 15.65
CA ARG A 38 -16.86 2.51 14.56
C ARG A 38 -17.16 3.93 14.06
N ASP A 39 -17.28 4.88 14.98
CA ASP A 39 -17.67 6.26 14.69
C ASP A 39 -16.49 7.19 14.40
N ASP A 40 -15.25 6.65 14.35
CA ASP A 40 -14.11 7.41 13.87
C ASP A 40 -14.29 7.80 12.40
N ILE A 41 -13.87 9.01 12.06
CA ILE A 41 -13.81 9.48 10.67
C ILE A 41 -12.42 9.19 10.11
N ASN A 42 -12.34 8.43 9.03
CA ASN A 42 -11.10 8.27 8.29
C ASN A 42 -10.66 9.64 7.73
N PRO A 43 -9.47 10.15 8.08
CA PRO A 43 -9.07 11.51 7.71
C PRO A 43 -8.75 11.66 6.21
N VAL A 44 -8.53 10.56 5.48
CA VAL A 44 -8.28 10.57 4.03
C VAL A 44 -9.60 10.54 3.27
N SER A 45 -10.45 9.54 3.53
CA SER A 45 -11.72 9.38 2.80
C SER A 45 -12.86 10.25 3.34
N LYS A 46 -12.71 10.84 4.53
CA LYS A 46 -13.75 11.63 5.24
C LYS A 46 -15.03 10.83 5.52
N ILE A 47 -14.92 9.51 5.62
CA ILE A 47 -16.01 8.57 5.84
C ILE A 47 -15.83 7.88 7.20
N LEU A 48 -16.93 7.53 7.86
CA LEU A 48 -16.90 6.78 9.12
C LEU A 48 -16.30 5.37 8.92
N MET A 49 -15.50 4.88 9.87
CA MET A 49 -14.85 3.57 9.78
C MET A 49 -15.86 2.44 9.58
N TRP A 50 -17.03 2.50 10.21
CA TRP A 50 -18.07 1.48 9.99
C TRP A 50 -18.65 1.49 8.57
N VAL A 51 -18.67 2.64 7.90
CA VAL A 51 -19.12 2.73 6.51
C VAL A 51 -18.09 2.10 5.58
N LEU A 52 -16.79 2.33 5.84
CA LEU A 52 -15.72 1.63 5.12
C LEU A 52 -15.83 0.11 5.31
N LEU A 53 -16.02 -0.35 6.56
CA LEU A 53 -16.22 -1.77 6.86
C LEU A 53 -17.43 -2.35 6.13
N LYS A 54 -18.53 -1.60 6.06
CA LYS A 54 -19.73 -2.02 5.37
C LYS A 54 -19.44 -2.24 3.88
N LYS A 55 -18.76 -1.29 3.22
CA LYS A 55 -18.34 -1.42 1.82
C LYS A 55 -17.44 -2.65 1.62
N THR A 56 -16.45 -2.85 2.49
CA THR A 56 -15.56 -4.03 2.45
C THR A 56 -16.36 -5.34 2.52
N LYS A 57 -17.32 -5.44 3.45
CA LYS A 57 -18.16 -6.65 3.60
C LYS A 57 -19.09 -6.89 2.40
N GLU A 58 -19.66 -5.83 1.85
CA GLU A 58 -20.48 -5.91 0.63
C GLU A 58 -19.64 -6.44 -0.54
N ARG A 59 -18.39 -5.97 -0.67
CA ARG A 59 -17.45 -6.46 -1.66
C ARG A 59 -17.06 -7.92 -1.45
N THR A 60 -16.62 -8.31 -0.25
CA THR A 60 -16.32 -9.71 0.11
C THR A 60 -17.48 -10.63 -0.27
N SER A 61 -18.71 -10.19 0.01
CA SER A 61 -19.93 -10.95 -0.30
C SER A 61 -20.17 -11.08 -1.80
N LYS A 62 -19.98 -10.00 -2.58
CA LYS A 62 -20.05 -10.06 -4.05
C LYS A 62 -19.05 -11.05 -4.63
N ILE A 63 -17.78 -11.01 -4.18
CA ILE A 63 -16.73 -11.92 -4.64
C ILE A 63 -17.06 -13.37 -4.27
N GLY A 64 -17.52 -13.60 -3.03
CA GLY A 64 -17.93 -14.93 -2.58
C GLY A 64 -19.06 -15.55 -3.41
N CYS A 65 -19.97 -14.73 -3.94
CA CYS A 65 -21.06 -15.18 -4.82
C CYS A 65 -20.59 -15.59 -6.23
N LEU A 66 -19.39 -15.21 -6.66
CA LEU A 66 -18.86 -15.53 -7.99
C LEU A 66 -18.26 -16.94 -8.09
N GLY A 67 -18.24 -17.71 -7.00
CA GLY A 67 -17.75 -19.09 -6.98
C GLY A 67 -16.23 -19.24 -6.89
N PHE A 68 -15.50 -18.17 -6.57
CA PHE A 68 -14.07 -18.22 -6.28
C PHE A 68 -13.80 -18.67 -4.84
N ASN A 69 -12.65 -19.31 -4.63
CA ASN A 69 -12.12 -19.54 -3.28
C ASN A 69 -11.49 -18.24 -2.77
N LEU A 70 -12.19 -17.50 -1.92
CA LEU A 70 -11.67 -16.24 -1.38
C LEU A 70 -10.81 -16.49 -0.13
N LYS A 71 -9.57 -15.98 -0.14
CA LYS A 71 -8.61 -16.00 0.96
C LYS A 71 -8.28 -14.57 1.37
N GLU A 72 -8.65 -14.22 2.59
CA GLU A 72 -8.56 -12.84 3.10
C GLU A 72 -7.64 -12.79 4.30
N ILE A 73 -6.93 -11.68 4.48
CA ILE A 73 -6.16 -11.39 5.69
C ILE A 73 -6.22 -9.90 6.00
N TRP A 74 -6.41 -9.56 7.27
CA TRP A 74 -6.32 -8.16 7.71
C TRP A 74 -4.89 -7.76 8.02
N GLU A 75 -4.56 -6.50 7.77
CA GLU A 75 -3.22 -5.95 8.04
C GLU A 75 -2.72 -6.19 9.47
N HIS A 76 -3.60 -6.07 10.47
CA HIS A 76 -3.21 -6.33 11.87
C HIS A 76 -2.95 -7.81 12.16
N GLU A 77 -3.62 -8.73 11.45
CA GLU A 77 -3.37 -10.18 11.53
C GLU A 77 -2.03 -10.51 10.88
N TYR A 78 -1.79 -9.96 9.68
CA TYR A 78 -0.52 -10.11 8.96
C TYR A 78 0.66 -9.59 9.81
N ARG A 79 0.55 -8.39 10.40
CA ARG A 79 1.57 -7.85 11.32
C ARG A 79 1.83 -8.79 12.49
N ARG A 80 0.77 -9.27 13.13
CA ARG A 80 0.86 -10.21 14.25
C ARG A 80 1.54 -11.53 13.86
N MET A 81 1.25 -12.06 12.67
CA MET A 81 1.91 -13.26 12.15
C MET A 81 3.41 -13.00 11.94
N LYS A 82 3.78 -11.87 11.32
CA LYS A 82 5.18 -11.47 11.09
C LYS A 82 5.98 -11.32 12.39
N GLU A 83 5.34 -10.88 13.47
CA GLU A 83 5.97 -10.74 14.78
C GLU A 83 6.15 -12.08 15.50
N ARG A 84 5.12 -12.94 15.47
CA ARG A 84 5.03 -14.14 16.31
C ARG A 84 5.57 -15.40 15.66
N ASP A 85 5.51 -15.51 14.34
CA ASP A 85 5.94 -16.69 13.62
C ASP A 85 7.32 -16.47 12.99
N ALA A 86 8.33 -17.11 13.59
CA ALA A 86 9.70 -17.04 13.12
C ALA A 86 9.86 -17.62 11.70
N SER A 87 9.13 -18.69 11.38
CA SER A 87 9.21 -19.33 10.06
C SER A 87 8.61 -18.44 8.97
N PHE A 88 7.49 -17.78 9.28
CA PHE A 88 6.85 -16.82 8.38
C PHE A 88 7.73 -15.59 8.17
N ARG A 89 8.33 -15.05 9.23
CA ARG A 89 9.28 -13.93 9.14
C ARG A 89 10.49 -14.28 8.28
N ASP A 90 11.09 -15.45 8.48
CA ASP A 90 12.23 -15.91 7.71
C ASP A 90 11.85 -16.10 6.23
N PHE A 91 10.65 -16.63 5.96
CA PHE A 91 10.11 -16.70 4.61
C PHE A 91 9.98 -15.30 3.98
N CYS A 92 9.35 -14.35 4.67
CA CYS A 92 9.21 -12.98 4.18
C CYS A 92 10.56 -12.31 3.90
N SER A 93 11.59 -12.59 4.71
CA SER A 93 12.93 -12.02 4.51
C SER A 93 13.66 -12.54 3.27
N LYS A 94 13.27 -13.72 2.78
CA LYS A 94 13.84 -14.35 1.58
C LYS A 94 13.12 -13.94 0.29
N LEU A 95 11.94 -13.34 0.40
CA LEU A 95 11.24 -12.81 -0.74
C LEU A 95 11.96 -11.54 -1.20
N ASP A 96 12.31 -11.45 -2.48
CA ASP A 96 12.84 -10.24 -3.10
C ASP A 96 11.70 -9.22 -3.32
N ILE A 97 11.08 -8.80 -2.23
CA ILE A 97 10.06 -7.76 -2.23
C ILE A 97 10.82 -6.45 -2.32
N VAL A 98 11.00 -5.95 -3.53
CA VAL A 98 11.43 -4.56 -3.73
C VAL A 98 10.31 -3.69 -3.14
N GLU A 99 10.56 -3.08 -1.98
CA GLU A 99 9.65 -2.08 -1.44
C GLU A 99 9.41 -1.01 -2.51
N ARG A 100 8.15 -0.58 -2.68
CA ARG A 100 7.83 0.55 -3.55
C ARG A 100 8.74 1.71 -3.16
N LEU A 101 9.44 2.27 -4.15
CA LEU A 101 10.35 3.38 -3.96
C LEU A 101 9.67 4.46 -3.11
N ASN A 102 10.17 4.70 -1.90
CA ASN A 102 9.63 5.74 -1.03
C ASN A 102 9.98 7.09 -1.66
N PRO A 103 9.00 7.89 -2.14
CA PRO A 103 9.30 9.18 -2.77
C PRO A 103 10.01 10.15 -1.82
N HIS A 104 9.86 9.97 -0.50
CA HIS A 104 10.57 10.77 0.50
C HIS A 104 12.08 10.51 0.48
N ASP A 105 12.54 9.30 0.16
CA ASP A 105 13.96 8.99 0.10
C ASP A 105 14.65 9.70 -1.08
N ALA A 106 13.90 10.02 -2.15
CA ALA A 106 14.38 10.86 -3.25
C ALA A 106 14.57 12.33 -2.82
N PHE A 107 13.83 12.81 -1.82
CA PHE A 107 13.94 14.18 -1.30
C PHE A 107 15.03 14.34 -0.23
N TYR A 108 15.29 13.30 0.57
CA TYR A 108 16.28 13.34 1.66
C TYR A 108 17.62 12.66 1.32
N GLY A 109 17.73 12.02 0.15
CA GLY A 109 18.95 11.45 -0.40
C GLY A 109 19.98 12.48 -0.87
N GLY A 110 20.56 13.23 0.07
CA GLY A 110 21.80 13.99 -0.10
C GLY A 110 21.72 15.24 -1.00
N ARG A 111 22.35 16.33 -0.56
CA ARG A 111 22.54 17.54 -1.40
C ARG A 111 23.52 17.22 -2.52
N THR A 112 23.03 16.84 -3.69
CA THR A 112 23.87 16.81 -4.90
C THR A 112 24.05 18.26 -5.36
N ASN A 113 25.10 18.91 -4.89
CA ASN A 113 25.47 20.25 -5.35
C ASN A 113 26.02 20.15 -6.77
N ALA A 114 25.18 20.39 -7.78
CA ALA A 114 25.62 20.61 -9.15
C ALA A 114 25.98 22.10 -9.32
N THR A 115 27.12 22.51 -8.77
CA THR A 115 27.70 23.84 -9.06
C THR A 115 29.16 23.67 -9.45
N LYS A 116 29.44 23.82 -10.74
CA LYS A 116 30.79 23.92 -11.27
C LYS A 116 31.07 25.40 -11.54
N LEU A 117 31.83 26.04 -10.65
CA LEU A 117 32.39 27.37 -10.91
C LEU A 117 33.56 27.20 -11.87
N PHE A 118 33.35 27.57 -13.13
CA PHE A 118 34.46 27.85 -14.05
C PHE A 118 34.90 29.30 -13.84
N TYR A 119 36.18 29.50 -13.59
CA TYR A 119 36.84 30.80 -13.62
C TYR A 119 37.95 30.73 -14.67
N GLU A 120 37.85 31.59 -15.69
CA GLU A 120 38.90 31.79 -16.68
C GLU A 120 39.37 33.24 -16.50
N GLY A 121 40.61 33.41 -16.05
CA GLY A 121 41.23 34.71 -15.80
C GLY A 121 42.09 35.11 -16.99
N GLU A 122 41.83 36.27 -17.56
CA GLU A 122 42.77 36.92 -18.48
C GLU A 122 43.63 37.92 -17.72
N VAL A 123 44.95 37.68 -17.74
CA VAL A 123 45.96 38.62 -17.28
C VAL A 123 46.49 39.34 -18.50
N HIS A 124 46.15 40.61 -18.69
CA HIS A 124 46.88 41.48 -19.61
C HIS A 124 47.37 42.77 -18.94
N ARG A 125 48.69 42.94 -19.07
CA ARG A 125 49.54 43.97 -18.46
C ARG A 125 49.26 45.35 -19.04
N PHE A 126 49.27 46.34 -18.17
CA PHE A 126 49.39 47.77 -18.51
C PHE A 126 50.72 48.04 -19.25
N HIS A 127 50.67 48.89 -20.28
CA HIS A 127 51.56 50.03 -20.50
C HIS A 127 50.79 51.11 -21.27
#